data_AF-A0A943RHI0-F1
#
_entry.id   AF-A0A943RHI0-F1
#
_cell.length_a   1.000
_cell.length_b   1.000
_cell.length_c   1.000
_cell.angle_alpha   90.00
_cell.angle_beta   90.00
_cell.angle_gamma   90.00
#
_symmetry.space_group_name_H-M   'P 1'
#
loop_
_entity.id
_entity.type
_entity.pdbx_description
1 polymer ?
#
loop_
_entity_poly.entity_id
_entity_poly.type
_entity_poly.pdbx_seq_one_letter_code
_entity_poly.pdbx_strand_id
1 'polypeptide(L)'
;MITVFGTGLSGENYKLFNDNDIYALCIEPYYEAAAQGTMTLDRIVRGESIASVARVNRPIVHSDTADKYTAIYESMLAAFAAGTDGNV
;
A
#
# COMPACT_ATOMS: atom_id res chain seq x y z
N MET A 1 -14.09 -26.53 -0.96
CA MET A 1 -14.10 -25.07 -1.13
C MET A 1 -12.66 -24.60 -1.09
N ILE A 2 -12.18 -23.89 -2.10
CA ILE A 2 -10.83 -23.33 -2.15
C ILE A 2 -10.96 -21.83 -1.92
N THR A 3 -10.23 -21.30 -0.94
CA THR A 3 -10.17 -19.85 -0.68
C THR A 3 -8.93 -19.28 -1.37
N VAL A 4 -9.12 -18.32 -2.26
CA VAL A 4 -8.04 -17.67 -3.02
C VAL A 4 -7.85 -16.25 -2.51
N PHE A 5 -6.59 -15.86 -2.31
CA PHE A 5 -6.19 -14.51 -1.90
C PHE A 5 -5.34 -13.88 -3.00
N GLY A 6 -5.64 -12.63 -3.36
CA GLY A 6 -4.79 -11.84 -4.25
C GLY A 6 -3.71 -11.08 -3.47
N THR A 7 -2.62 -10.72 -4.15
CA THR A 7 -1.54 -9.91 -3.59
C THR A 7 -1.31 -8.67 -4.43
N GLY A 8 -1.19 -7.52 -3.76
CA GLY A 8 -1.00 -6.21 -4.37
C GLY A 8 -2.29 -5.64 -4.93
N LEU A 9 -2.41 -4.31 -4.91
CA LEU A 9 -3.57 -3.65 -5.52
C LEU A 9 -3.23 -3.28 -6.98
N SER A 10 -3.92 -3.92 -7.91
CA SER A 10 -3.91 -3.63 -9.34
C SER A 10 -5.36 -3.55 -9.82
N GLY A 11 -5.61 -2.87 -10.95
CA GLY A 11 -6.95 -2.83 -11.54
C GLY A 11 -7.52 -4.23 -11.82
N GLU A 12 -6.66 -5.20 -12.17
CA GLU A 12 -7.04 -6.60 -12.39
C GLU A 12 -7.40 -7.30 -11.08
N ASN A 13 -6.58 -7.17 -10.04
CA ASN A 13 -6.84 -7.76 -8.73
C ASN A 13 -8.08 -7.16 -8.07
N TYR A 14 -8.32 -5.87 -8.29
CA TYR A 14 -9.52 -5.19 -7.82
C TYR A 14 -10.77 -5.72 -8.52
N LYS A 15 -10.69 -5.95 -9.83
CA LYS A 15 -11.78 -6.56 -10.60
C LYS A 15 -12.11 -7.98 -10.10
N LEU A 16 -11.09 -8.83 -9.96
CA LEU A 16 -11.27 -10.20 -9.43
C LEU A 16 -11.88 -10.20 -8.03
N PHE A 17 -11.52 -9.23 -7.20
CA PHE A 17 -12.09 -9.07 -5.87
C PHE A 17 -13.57 -8.67 -5.92
N ASN A 18 -13.94 -7.71 -6.77
CA ASN A 18 -15.33 -7.28 -6.94
C ASN A 18 -16.23 -8.34 -7.59
N ASP A 19 -15.67 -9.14 -8.50
CA ASP A 19 -16.37 -10.24 -9.17
C ASP A 19 -16.54 -11.47 -8.24
N ASN A 20 -16.03 -11.40 -7.00
CA ASN A 20 -16.00 -12.48 -5.99
C ASN A 20 -15.16 -13.71 -6.40
N ASP A 21 -14.22 -13.54 -7.34
CA ASP A 21 -13.29 -14.58 -7.76
C ASP A 21 -12.16 -14.80 -6.74
N ILE A 22 -11.85 -13.78 -5.93
CA ILE A 22 -10.93 -13.86 -4.79
C ILE A 22 -11.58 -13.35 -3.51
N TYR A 23 -11.25 -13.99 -2.39
CA TYR A 23 -11.88 -13.74 -1.10
C TYR A 23 -11.37 -12.48 -0.39
N ALA A 24 -10.08 -12.16 -0.60
CA ALA A 24 -9.43 -11.02 0.02
C ALA A 24 -8.15 -10.62 -0.73
N LEU A 25 -7.72 -9.38 -0.51
CA LEU A 25 -6.51 -8.80 -1.07
C LEU A 25 -5.49 -8.48 0.01
N CYS A 26 -4.25 -8.95 -0.15
CA CYS A 26 -3.12 -8.54 0.66
C CYS A 26 -2.42 -7.35 0.00
N ILE A 27 -2.65 -6.14 0.48
CA ILE A 27 -2.22 -4.90 -0.22
C ILE A 27 -0.98 -4.29 0.42
N GLU A 28 -0.28 -3.41 -0.30
CA GLU A 28 0.84 -2.67 0.24
C GLU A 28 0.39 -1.64 1.31
N PRO A 29 1.10 -1.54 2.46
CA PRO A 29 0.79 -0.55 3.49
C PRO A 29 1.42 0.80 3.12
N TYR A 30 0.86 1.47 2.11
CA TYR A 30 1.48 2.66 1.50
C TYR A 30 1.83 3.77 2.50
N TYR A 31 0.92 4.12 3.40
CA TYR A 31 1.16 5.20 4.37
C TYR A 31 2.15 4.80 5.46
N GLU A 32 2.04 3.59 6.00
CA GLU A 32 2.96 3.10 7.02
C GLU A 32 4.37 2.92 6.47
N ALA A 33 4.49 2.41 5.23
CA ALA A 33 5.78 2.29 4.55
C ALA A 33 6.39 3.67 4.29
N ALA A 34 5.60 4.64 3.81
CA ALA A 34 6.07 6.01 3.60
C ALA A 34 6.51 6.66 4.92
N ALA A 35 5.69 6.58 5.97
CA ALA A 35 6.02 7.13 7.28
C ALA A 35 7.29 6.50 7.87
N GLN A 36 7.43 5.16 7.80
CA GLN A 36 8.64 4.47 8.25
C GLN A 36 9.87 4.88 7.45
N GLY A 37 9.74 5.03 6.13
CA GLY A 37 10.80 5.55 5.27
C GLY A 37 11.24 6.96 5.68
N THR A 38 10.29 7.88 5.85
CA THR A 38 10.57 9.27 6.25
C THR A 38 11.20 9.37 7.62
N MET A 39 10.68 8.63 8.62
CA MET A 39 11.26 8.61 9.96
C MET A 39 12.68 8.02 9.97
N THR A 40 12.91 6.97 9.18
CA THR A 40 14.25 6.37 9.05
C THR A 40 15.22 7.34 8.41
N LEU A 41 14.80 8.07 7.37
CA LEU A 41 15.61 9.09 6.72
C LEU A 41 15.97 10.25 7.68
N ASP A 42 15.01 10.78 8.44
CA ASP A 42 15.27 11.83 9.43
C ASP A 42 16.32 11.40 10.46
N ARG A 43 16.24 10.15 10.95
CA ARG A 43 17.23 9.58 11.86
C ARG A 43 18.61 9.43 11.23
N ILE A 44 18.69 9.00 9.97
CA ILE A 44 19.96 8.94 9.23
C ILE A 44 20.58 10.34 9.12
N VAL A 45 19.79 11.36 8.78
CA VAL A 45 20.26 12.75 8.66
C VAL A 45 20.79 13.28 9.99
N ARG A 46 20.20 12.85 11.11
CA ARG A 46 20.65 13.19 12.47
C ARG A 46 21.87 12.39 12.95
N GLY A 47 22.35 11.43 12.17
CA GLY A 47 23.46 10.56 12.55
C GLY A 47 23.11 9.52 13.60
N GLU A 48 21.82 9.21 13.78
CA GLU A 48 21.36 8.20 14.73
C GLU A 48 21.62 6.78 14.21
N SER A 49 21.83 5.84 15.13
CA SER A 49 21.90 4.42 14.77
C SER A 49 20.50 3.90 14.45
N ILE A 50 20.35 3.29 13.27
CA ILE A 50 19.09 2.71 12.79
C ILE A 50 19.22 1.22 12.55
N ALA A 51 18.10 0.51 12.64
CA ALA A 51 18.03 -0.88 12.23
C ALA A 51 18.18 -0.99 10.70
N SER A 52 18.87 -2.04 10.23
CA SER A 52 19.02 -2.31 8.80
C SER A 52 17.75 -2.79 8.11
N VAL A 53 16.75 -3.23 8.90
CA VAL A 53 15.47 -3.76 8.39
C VAL A 53 14.32 -3.16 9.20
N ALA A 54 13.36 -2.55 8.50
CA ALA A 54 12.08 -2.14 9.05
C ALA A 54 10.99 -3.14 8.63
N ARG A 55 10.06 -3.46 9.52
CA ARG A 55 8.89 -4.29 9.23
C ARG A 55 7.63 -3.44 9.35
N VAL A 56 6.76 -3.55 8.35
CA VAL A 56 5.45 -2.92 8.32
C VAL A 56 4.38 -3.99 8.18
N ASN A 57 3.27 -3.80 8.87
CA ASN A 57 2.16 -4.75 8.81
C ASN A 57 1.43 -4.58 7.49
N ARG A 58 1.31 -5.68 6.74
CA ARG A 58 0.61 -5.71 5.47
C ARG A 58 -0.88 -5.98 5.70
N PRO A 59 -1.79 -5.06 5.33
CA PRO A 59 -3.21 -5.25 5.59
C PRO A 59 -3.85 -6.25 4.63
N ILE A 60 -4.84 -6.98 5.16
CA ILE A 60 -5.72 -7.85 4.40
C ILE A 60 -7.04 -7.12 4.23
N VAL A 61 -7.46 -6.96 2.99
CA VAL A 61 -8.68 -6.25 2.58
C VAL A 61 -9.78 -7.27 2.36
N HIS A 62 -10.89 -7.02 3.05
CA HIS A 62 -12.15 -7.73 2.89
C HIS A 62 -13.20 -6.77 2.33
N SER A 63 -14.37 -7.28 1.93
CA SER A 63 -15.42 -6.49 1.26
C SER A 63 -15.93 -5.34 2.11
N ASP A 64 -15.90 -5.48 3.43
CA ASP A 64 -16.26 -4.45 4.41
C ASP A 64 -15.26 -3.29 4.53
N THR A 65 -14.02 -3.50 4.07
CA THR A 65 -12.90 -2.57 4.17
C THR A 65 -12.38 -2.12 2.80
N ALA A 66 -12.92 -2.66 1.72
CA ALA A 66 -12.48 -2.46 0.36
C ALA A 66 -12.47 -0.98 -0.05
N ASP A 67 -13.57 -0.27 0.17
CA ASP A 67 -13.72 1.14 -0.22
C ASP A 67 -12.62 2.04 0.35
N LYS A 68 -12.27 1.82 1.62
CA LYS A 68 -11.19 2.56 2.28
C LYS A 68 -9.87 2.36 1.55
N TYR A 69 -9.52 1.11 1.24
CA TYR A 69 -8.23 0.80 0.64
C TYR A 69 -8.16 1.15 -0.84
N THR A 70 -9.29 1.10 -1.55
CA THR A 70 -9.41 1.64 -2.92
C THR A 70 -9.14 3.15 -2.93
N ALA A 71 -9.76 3.91 -2.03
CA ALA A 71 -9.53 5.35 -1.95
C ALA A 71 -8.06 5.70 -1.66
N ILE A 72 -7.39 4.91 -0.82
CA ILE A 72 -5.95 5.07 -0.53
C ILE A 72 -5.11 4.82 -1.78
N TYR A 73 -5.43 3.77 -2.53
CA TYR A 73 -4.73 3.44 -3.77
C TYR A 73 -4.92 4.49 -4.86
N GLU A 74 -6.14 4.96 -5.07
CA GLU A 74 -6.42 6.04 -6.03
C GLU A 74 -5.69 7.33 -5.66
N SER A 75 -5.68 7.67 -4.36
CA SER A 75 -4.93 8.81 -3.83
C SER A 75 -3.42 8.66 -4.08
N MET A 76 -2.89 7.44 -3.92
CA MET A 76 -1.49 7.14 -4.22
C MET A 76 -1.20 7.31 -5.72
N LEU A 77 -2.02 6.73 -6.61
CA LEU A 77 -1.85 6.88 -8.05
C LEU A 77 -1.86 8.36 -8.48
N ALA A 78 -2.80 9.14 -7.94
CA ALA A 78 -2.88 10.57 -8.20
C ALA A 78 -1.61 11.31 -7.74
N ALA A 79 -1.08 10.99 -6.56
CA ALA A 79 0.16 11.59 -6.05
C ALA A 79 1.38 11.23 -6.90
N PHE A 80 1.48 9.98 -7.38
CA PHE A 80 2.56 9.57 -8.27
C PHE A 80 2.46 10.24 -9.64
N ALA A 81 1.27 10.37 -10.22
CA ALA A 81 1.05 11.08 -11.47
C ALA A 81 1.36 12.59 -11.35
N ALA A 82 0.99 13.22 -10.24
CA ALA A 82 1.32 14.62 -9.98
C ALA A 82 2.83 14.87 -9.85
N GLY A 83 3.60 13.89 -9.36
CA GLY A 83 5.06 13.97 -9.25
C GLY A 83 5.81 13.84 -10.59
N THR A 84 5.16 13.33 -11.64
CA THR A 84 5.76 13.20 -12.98
C THR A 84 5.59 14.44 -13.86
N ASP A 85 4.75 15.39 -13.45
CA ASP A 85 4.44 16.63 -14.20
C ASP A 85 5.42 17.80 -13.93
N GLY A 86 6.53 17.54 -13.25
CA GLY A 86 7.73 18.38 -13.35
C GLY A 86 7.64 19.80 -12.78
N ASN A 87 6.91 20.02 -11.69
CA ASN A 87 7.05 21.24 -10.88
C ASN A 87 7.53 20.88 -9.47
N VAL A 88 8.85 20.63 -9.35
CA VAL A 88 9.61 20.75 -8.10
C VAL A 88 10.63 21.85 -8.29
#